data_AF-A0A9E2FIC6-F1
#
_entry.id   AF-A0A9E2FIC6-F1
#
_cell.length_a   1.000
_cell.length_b   1.000
_cell.length_c   1.000
_cell.angle_alpha   90.00
_cell.angle_beta   90.00
_cell.angle_gamma   90.00
#
_symmetry.space_group_name_H-M   'P 1'
#
loop_
_entity.id
_entity.type
_entity.pdbx_description
1 polymer ?
#
loop_
_entity_poly.entity_id
_entity_poly.type
_entity_poly.pdbx_seq_one_letter_code
_entity_poly.pdbx_strand_id
1 'polypeptide(L)'
;MVRLPALLACSISFCSLPSGAAGPVEEFGPAFYTSLSISVVQVRVATATGKGFFGSGVVVAENEVVTNCHVTRQAARIEVAKGALVYPVFGQKVDTANDLCLLRTAAMPLRIAPLRAAATVRAGERSFFYGYSGGVEAFFAPGKVATIHPLDGSAVIETSSGFALGGSGGGLFDTEGRLLGITTFLSSGHSGGYFAMPAELVERVRKLPESDVAPFEGLALWERPEAAQPWFLRVARLGALARWHDAADLALAWTREEPDNADAWHQAGATLSREGRHGEAISALRRALVLSPGHPDILFLTAVALSHTGEHREMANIRKQLAHADADLARRLDDETVCSSRVC
;
A
#
# COMPACT_ATOMS: atom_id res chain seq x y z
N MET A 1 -23.83 47.36 63.03
CA MET A 1 -24.25 47.37 61.62
C MET A 1 -23.09 46.90 60.75
N VAL A 2 -23.00 45.61 60.46
CA VAL A 2 -22.11 45.07 59.41
C VAL A 2 -22.90 43.95 58.73
N ARG A 3 -23.13 44.11 57.43
CA ARG A 3 -23.96 43.24 56.58
C ARG A 3 -23.22 41.93 56.28
N LEU A 4 -23.85 40.78 56.51
CA LEU A 4 -23.43 39.50 55.93
C LEU A 4 -23.87 39.46 54.45
N PRO A 5 -22.99 39.16 53.48
CA PRO A 5 -23.40 38.93 52.10
C PRO A 5 -23.86 37.48 51.90
N ALA A 6 -24.83 37.32 50.99
CA ALA A 6 -25.45 36.08 50.60
C ALA A 6 -24.46 35.10 49.95
N LEU A 7 -24.53 33.83 50.35
CA LEU A 7 -23.89 32.70 49.67
C LEU A 7 -24.65 32.45 48.35
N LEU A 8 -24.05 32.87 47.23
CA LEU A 8 -24.47 32.46 45.89
C LEU A 8 -23.97 31.03 45.64
N ALA A 9 -24.89 30.12 45.36
CA ALA A 9 -24.60 28.77 44.89
C ALA A 9 -23.90 28.83 43.52
N CYS A 10 -22.66 28.36 43.47
CA CYS A 10 -21.93 28.20 42.21
C CYS A 10 -22.27 26.81 41.65
N SER A 11 -23.26 26.75 40.77
CA SER A 11 -23.58 25.57 39.98
C SER A 11 -22.49 25.35 38.94
N ILE A 12 -21.66 24.33 39.17
CA ILE A 12 -20.67 23.85 38.20
C ILE A 12 -21.44 23.23 37.03
N SER A 13 -21.66 24.03 35.97
CA SER A 13 -22.10 23.50 34.68
C SER A 13 -20.94 22.72 34.07
N PHE A 14 -21.03 21.39 34.11
CA PHE A 14 -20.22 20.52 33.28
C PHE A 14 -20.52 20.83 31.81
N CYS A 15 -19.64 21.61 31.18
CA CYS A 15 -19.64 21.83 29.75
C CYS A 15 -19.29 20.49 29.10
N SER A 16 -20.31 19.78 28.62
CA SER A 16 -20.16 18.52 27.89
C SER A 16 -19.54 18.86 26.54
N LEU A 17 -18.28 18.49 26.34
CA LEU A 17 -17.66 18.50 25.02
C LEU A 17 -18.50 17.60 24.10
N PRO A 18 -18.86 18.06 22.89
CA PRO A 18 -19.44 17.15 21.92
C PRO A 18 -18.37 16.13 21.55
N SER A 19 -18.57 14.89 22.00
CA SER A 19 -17.86 13.74 21.51
C SER A 19 -18.13 13.67 20.01
N GLY A 20 -17.18 14.13 19.20
CA GLY A 20 -17.19 13.91 17.77
C GLY A 20 -17.12 12.41 17.56
N ALA A 21 -18.27 11.79 17.37
CA ALA A 21 -18.35 10.40 16.96
C ALA A 21 -17.64 10.31 15.61
N ALA A 22 -16.40 9.82 15.62
CA ALA A 22 -15.84 9.14 14.49
C ALA A 22 -16.90 8.13 14.04
N GLY A 23 -17.40 8.27 12.80
CA GLY A 23 -18.31 7.29 12.22
C GLY A 23 -17.74 5.89 12.43
N PRO A 24 -18.58 4.89 12.73
CA PRO A 24 -18.10 3.57 13.06
C PRO A 24 -17.25 3.05 11.90
N VAL A 25 -15.99 2.72 12.18
CA VAL A 25 -15.24 1.79 11.35
C VAL A 25 -16.14 0.57 11.26
N GLU A 26 -16.62 0.26 10.06
CA GLU A 26 -17.34 -0.99 9.84
C GLU A 26 -16.36 -2.11 10.18
N GLU A 27 -16.45 -2.57 11.43
CA GLU A 27 -15.58 -3.58 12.02
C GLU A 27 -16.01 -4.88 11.38
N PHE A 28 -15.17 -5.41 10.50
CA PHE A 28 -15.45 -6.68 9.85
C PHE A 28 -15.76 -7.73 10.91
N GLY A 29 -16.74 -8.59 10.66
CA GLY A 29 -17.05 -9.68 11.58
C GLY A 29 -15.87 -10.67 11.68
N PRO A 30 -15.78 -11.44 12.78
CA PRO A 30 -14.78 -12.51 12.95
C PRO A 30 -14.69 -13.48 11.76
N ALA A 31 -15.81 -13.67 11.03
CA ALA A 31 -15.88 -14.51 9.84
C ALA A 31 -14.98 -14.03 8.68
N PHE A 32 -14.85 -12.71 8.49
CA PHE A 32 -13.98 -12.13 7.46
C PHE A 32 -12.50 -12.35 7.80
N TYR A 33 -12.11 -12.08 9.04
CA TYR A 33 -10.74 -12.36 9.50
C TYR A 33 -10.39 -13.83 9.39
N THR A 34 -11.33 -14.69 9.78
CA THR A 34 -11.15 -16.14 9.71
C THR A 34 -10.99 -16.60 8.26
N SER A 35 -11.80 -16.08 7.33
CA SER A 35 -11.71 -16.46 5.92
C SER A 35 -10.35 -16.11 5.30
N LEU A 36 -9.85 -14.90 5.57
CA LEU A 36 -8.51 -14.47 5.13
C LEU A 36 -7.42 -15.31 5.79
N SER A 37 -7.56 -15.55 7.10
CA SER A 37 -6.56 -16.31 7.84
C SER A 37 -6.33 -17.68 7.24
N ILE A 38 -7.37 -18.42 6.84
CA ILE A 38 -7.22 -19.79 6.35
C ILE A 38 -6.41 -19.82 5.04
N SER A 39 -6.54 -18.79 4.20
CA SER A 39 -5.85 -18.69 2.91
C SER A 39 -4.43 -18.14 2.99
N VAL A 40 -4.02 -17.56 4.14
CA VAL A 40 -2.67 -17.00 4.33
C VAL A 40 -1.84 -17.89 5.23
N VAL A 41 -0.64 -18.19 4.76
CA VAL A 41 0.29 -19.16 5.33
C VAL A 41 1.65 -18.53 5.61
N GLN A 42 2.41 -19.17 6.49
CA GLN A 42 3.80 -18.83 6.72
C GLN A 42 4.68 -19.64 5.76
N VAL A 43 5.64 -18.98 5.12
CA VAL A 43 6.66 -19.64 4.30
C VAL A 43 7.94 -19.72 5.12
N ARG A 44 8.45 -20.93 5.34
CA ARG A 44 9.70 -21.21 6.08
C ARG A 44 10.74 -21.75 5.11
N VAL A 45 11.92 -21.16 5.14
CA VAL A 45 13.00 -21.49 4.22
C VAL A 45 14.22 -21.88 5.01
N ALA A 46 14.85 -22.99 4.63
CA ALA A 46 16.15 -23.39 5.12
C ALA A 46 17.16 -23.39 3.96
N THR A 47 18.30 -22.75 4.16
CA THR A 47 19.41 -22.77 3.18
C THR A 47 20.27 -24.02 3.33
N ALA A 48 21.16 -24.25 2.37
CA ALA A 48 22.16 -25.32 2.44
C ALA A 48 23.10 -25.20 3.67
N THR A 49 23.27 -23.99 4.20
CA THR A 49 24.07 -23.72 5.41
C THR A 49 23.29 -23.89 6.71
N GLY A 50 22.00 -24.25 6.64
CA GLY A 50 21.11 -24.41 7.79
C GLY A 50 20.53 -23.10 8.33
N LYS A 51 20.77 -21.95 7.67
CA LYS A 51 20.16 -20.68 8.06
C LYS A 51 18.68 -20.69 7.71
N GLY A 52 17.84 -20.32 8.69
CA GLY A 52 16.40 -20.18 8.52
C GLY A 52 15.99 -18.77 8.11
N PHE A 53 15.03 -18.67 7.20
CA PHE A 53 14.32 -17.45 6.86
C PHE A 53 12.81 -17.71 6.89
N PHE A 54 12.04 -16.66 7.07
CA PHE A 54 10.58 -16.74 7.03
C PHE A 54 10.01 -15.59 6.21
N GLY A 55 8.86 -15.87 5.61
CA GLY A 55 8.00 -14.90 4.98
C GLY A 55 6.56 -15.37 5.08
N SER A 56 5.73 -14.79 4.23
CA SER A 56 4.31 -15.08 4.12
C SER A 56 4.01 -15.69 2.76
N GLY A 57 2.84 -16.30 2.61
CA GLY A 57 2.34 -16.81 1.34
C GLY A 57 0.82 -16.81 1.32
N VAL A 58 0.25 -16.83 0.11
CA VAL A 58 -1.21 -16.92 -0.09
C VAL A 58 -1.54 -18.14 -0.92
N VAL A 59 -2.51 -18.93 -0.47
CA VAL A 59 -3.04 -20.09 -1.19
C VAL A 59 -3.91 -19.61 -2.36
N VAL A 60 -3.50 -19.90 -3.59
CA VAL A 60 -4.11 -19.36 -4.83
C VAL A 60 -4.68 -20.43 -5.76
N ALA A 61 -4.41 -21.71 -5.47
CA ALA A 61 -5.15 -22.87 -5.96
C ALA A 61 -4.87 -24.07 -5.06
N GLU A 62 -5.43 -25.23 -5.42
CA GLU A 62 -5.17 -26.49 -4.74
C GLU A 62 -3.66 -26.78 -4.72
N ASN A 63 -3.09 -26.89 -3.52
CA ASN A 63 -1.66 -27.16 -3.31
C ASN A 63 -0.71 -26.12 -3.96
N GLU A 64 -1.21 -24.92 -4.25
CA GLU A 64 -0.43 -23.81 -4.81
C GLU A 64 -0.41 -22.62 -3.86
N VAL A 65 0.80 -22.15 -3.52
CA VAL A 65 1.03 -20.96 -2.70
C VAL A 65 1.88 -19.97 -3.47
N VAL A 66 1.41 -18.73 -3.61
CA VAL A 66 2.26 -17.64 -4.10
C VAL A 66 2.95 -16.95 -2.93
N THR A 67 4.22 -16.60 -3.12
CA THR A 67 5.04 -15.79 -2.21
C THR A 67 6.01 -14.94 -3.04
N ASN A 68 6.91 -14.20 -2.38
CA ASN A 68 7.97 -13.50 -3.09
C ASN A 68 9.18 -14.39 -3.40
N CYS A 69 9.83 -14.14 -4.53
CA CYS A 69 11.01 -14.89 -4.90
C CYS A 69 12.22 -14.56 -4.02
N HIS A 70 12.36 -13.32 -3.54
CA HIS A 70 13.45 -12.99 -2.61
C HIS A 70 13.35 -13.77 -1.28
N VAL A 71 12.15 -14.22 -0.88
CA VAL A 71 11.95 -15.07 0.32
C VAL A 71 12.55 -16.45 0.10
N THR A 72 12.43 -17.01 -1.12
CA THR A 72 12.81 -18.39 -1.43
C THR A 72 14.13 -18.52 -2.21
N ARG A 73 14.75 -17.41 -2.62
CA ARG A 73 15.93 -17.37 -3.51
C ARG A 73 17.09 -18.28 -3.09
N GLN A 74 17.35 -18.39 -1.79
CA GLN A 74 18.46 -19.19 -1.25
C GLN A 74 18.00 -20.55 -0.70
N ALA A 75 16.77 -20.96 -0.98
CA ALA A 75 16.17 -22.14 -0.40
C ALA A 75 16.86 -23.43 -0.88
N ALA A 76 17.29 -24.24 0.07
CA ALA A 76 17.54 -25.66 -0.14
C ALA A 76 16.31 -26.51 0.28
N ARG A 77 15.48 -25.99 1.19
CA ARG A 77 14.19 -26.57 1.57
C ARG A 77 13.18 -25.46 1.85
N ILE A 78 11.95 -25.66 1.42
CA ILE A 78 10.82 -24.77 1.71
C ILE A 78 9.70 -25.57 2.36
N GLU A 79 9.12 -25.01 3.41
CA GLU A 79 7.95 -25.54 4.11
C GLU A 79 6.89 -24.43 4.18
N VAL A 80 5.65 -24.77 3.85
CA VAL A 80 4.50 -23.91 4.08
C VAL A 80 3.87 -24.33 5.41
N ALA A 81 3.57 -23.38 6.29
CA ALA A 81 3.01 -23.66 7.60
C ALA A 81 1.73 -22.88 7.90
N LYS A 82 0.77 -23.54 8.56
CA LYS A 82 -0.43 -22.93 9.12
C LYS A 82 -0.64 -23.43 10.55
N GLY A 83 -0.21 -22.62 11.52
CA GLY A 83 -0.17 -23.06 12.92
C GLY A 83 0.78 -24.25 13.08
N ALA A 84 0.26 -25.37 13.58
CA ALA A 84 1.02 -26.62 13.72
C ALA A 84 1.10 -27.45 12.43
N LEU A 85 0.29 -27.13 11.41
CA LEU A 85 0.28 -27.86 10.13
C LEU A 85 1.46 -27.40 9.28
N VAL A 86 2.20 -28.35 8.73
CA VAL A 86 3.37 -28.11 7.87
C VAL A 86 3.22 -28.92 6.59
N TYR A 87 3.39 -28.24 5.46
CA TYR A 87 3.24 -28.77 4.11
C TYR A 87 4.57 -28.61 3.38
N PRO A 88 5.29 -29.71 3.09
CA PRO A 88 6.51 -29.66 2.30
C PRO A 88 6.24 -29.09 0.90
N VAL A 89 7.19 -28.32 0.38
CA VAL A 89 7.18 -27.81 -1.00
C VAL A 89 8.11 -28.67 -1.85
N PHE A 90 7.63 -29.07 -3.02
CA PHE A 90 8.39 -29.95 -3.93
C PHE A 90 8.70 -29.32 -5.29
N GLY A 91 8.07 -28.20 -5.63
CA GLY A 91 8.30 -27.50 -6.88
C GLY A 91 8.08 -26.01 -6.74
N GLN A 92 8.71 -25.25 -7.64
CA GLN A 92 8.57 -23.80 -7.71
C GLN A 92 8.55 -23.34 -9.17
N LYS A 93 7.81 -22.27 -9.44
CA LYS A 93 7.89 -21.46 -10.65
C LYS A 93 8.36 -20.07 -10.25
N VAL A 94 9.34 -19.55 -10.96
CA VAL A 94 10.12 -18.38 -10.52
C VAL A 94 9.95 -17.24 -11.53
N ASP A 95 9.37 -16.13 -11.09
CA ASP A 95 9.37 -14.86 -11.81
C ASP A 95 10.15 -13.82 -10.99
N THR A 96 11.47 -13.76 -11.21
CA THR A 96 12.32 -12.80 -10.51
C THR A 96 12.05 -11.36 -10.92
N ALA A 97 11.54 -11.10 -12.14
CA ALA A 97 11.29 -9.73 -12.59
C ALA A 97 10.15 -9.08 -11.79
N ASN A 98 9.11 -9.85 -11.49
CA ASN A 98 7.98 -9.41 -10.67
C ASN A 98 8.09 -9.85 -9.20
N ASP A 99 9.19 -10.47 -8.81
CA ASP A 99 9.41 -10.99 -7.45
C ASP A 99 8.27 -11.90 -6.95
N LEU A 100 7.75 -12.76 -7.83
CA LEU A 100 6.67 -13.71 -7.52
C LEU A 100 7.11 -15.13 -7.78
N CYS A 101 7.01 -15.96 -6.76
CA CYS A 101 7.31 -17.37 -6.81
C CYS A 101 6.06 -18.18 -6.46
N LEU A 102 5.68 -19.11 -7.33
CA LEU A 102 4.55 -20.01 -7.12
C LEU A 102 5.09 -21.36 -6.67
N LEU A 103 4.70 -21.77 -5.47
CA LEU A 103 5.17 -22.98 -4.79
C LEU A 103 4.12 -24.08 -4.93
N ARG A 104 4.58 -25.29 -5.25
CA ARG A 104 3.75 -26.51 -5.25
C ARG A 104 4.01 -27.31 -3.98
N THR A 105 2.97 -27.50 -3.18
CA THR A 105 3.04 -28.17 -1.88
C THR A 105 2.59 -29.63 -1.96
N ALA A 106 2.82 -30.38 -0.88
CA ALA A 106 2.01 -31.55 -0.52
C ALA A 106 0.51 -31.17 -0.40
N ALA A 107 -0.35 -32.18 -0.25
CA ALA A 107 -1.78 -31.99 -0.01
C ALA A 107 -2.02 -30.98 1.13
N MET A 108 -2.61 -29.84 0.78
CA MET A 108 -2.82 -28.68 1.64
C MET A 108 -4.29 -28.25 1.51
N PRO A 109 -5.19 -28.80 2.35
CA PRO A 109 -6.63 -28.55 2.28
C PRO A 109 -7.00 -27.20 2.92
N LEU A 110 -6.35 -26.14 2.45
CA LEU A 110 -6.61 -24.76 2.87
C LEU A 110 -7.50 -24.05 1.86
N ARG A 111 -8.13 -22.97 2.32
CA ARG A 111 -9.00 -22.14 1.50
C ARG A 111 -8.18 -21.42 0.43
N ILE A 112 -8.70 -21.39 -0.78
CA ILE A 112 -8.12 -20.65 -1.90
C ILE A 112 -8.61 -19.20 -1.83
N ALA A 113 -7.69 -18.24 -1.94
CA ALA A 113 -8.02 -16.83 -2.08
C ALA A 113 -8.42 -16.54 -3.54
N PRO A 114 -9.62 -15.98 -3.79
CA PRO A 114 -10.02 -15.59 -5.14
C PRO A 114 -9.18 -14.39 -5.59
N LEU A 115 -8.60 -14.47 -6.79
CA LEU A 115 -7.81 -13.38 -7.37
C LEU A 115 -8.73 -12.26 -7.87
N ARG A 116 -8.28 -11.00 -7.76
CA ARG A 116 -8.91 -9.85 -8.40
C ARG A 116 -8.01 -9.28 -9.49
N ALA A 117 -8.60 -8.93 -10.63
CA ALA A 117 -7.89 -8.33 -11.76
C ALA A 117 -7.39 -6.92 -11.39
N ALA A 118 -6.12 -6.62 -11.71
CA ALA A 118 -5.48 -5.36 -11.35
C ALA A 118 -6.17 -4.17 -11.99
N ALA A 119 -6.65 -4.31 -13.23
CA ALA A 119 -7.40 -3.28 -13.95
C ALA A 119 -8.70 -2.84 -13.24
N THR A 120 -9.20 -3.62 -12.28
CA THR A 120 -10.40 -3.28 -11.51
C THR A 120 -10.10 -2.62 -10.17
N VAL A 121 -8.85 -2.68 -9.72
CA VAL A 121 -8.37 -2.06 -8.47
C VAL A 121 -8.34 -0.54 -8.68
N ARG A 122 -8.78 0.23 -7.69
CA ARG A 122 -8.82 1.69 -7.76
C ARG A 122 -8.16 2.32 -6.54
N ALA A 123 -7.46 3.43 -6.76
CA ALA A 123 -6.96 4.26 -5.67
C ALA A 123 -8.13 4.74 -4.77
N GLY A 124 -7.88 4.78 -3.46
CA GLY A 124 -8.86 5.10 -2.42
C GLY A 124 -9.69 3.91 -1.91
N GLU A 125 -9.72 2.79 -2.61
CA GLU A 125 -10.50 1.64 -2.15
C GLU A 125 -9.89 1.03 -0.89
N ARG A 126 -10.74 0.50 0.01
CA ARG A 126 -10.29 -0.15 1.24
C ARG A 126 -9.47 -1.40 0.91
N SER A 127 -8.35 -1.56 1.59
CA SER A 127 -7.48 -2.71 1.49
C SER A 127 -7.08 -3.25 2.86
N PHE A 128 -6.76 -4.53 2.91
CA PHE A 128 -6.37 -5.22 4.14
C PHE A 128 -5.12 -6.04 3.88
N PHE A 129 -4.06 -5.75 4.62
CA PHE A 129 -2.91 -6.64 4.68
C PHE A 129 -3.22 -7.79 5.64
N TYR A 130 -2.86 -9.01 5.24
CA TYR A 130 -2.78 -10.16 6.12
C TYR A 130 -1.50 -10.96 5.80
N GLY A 131 -0.68 -11.20 6.81
CA GLY A 131 0.59 -11.93 6.65
C GLY A 131 1.35 -12.07 7.96
N TYR A 132 2.46 -12.79 7.95
CA TYR A 132 3.29 -13.10 9.12
C TYR A 132 4.39 -12.05 9.36
N SER A 133 4.00 -10.79 9.55
CA SER A 133 4.92 -9.71 9.98
C SER A 133 5.65 -10.12 11.28
N GLY A 134 6.97 -10.06 11.29
CA GLY A 134 7.80 -10.52 12.41
C GLY A 134 8.02 -12.04 12.47
N GLY A 135 7.40 -12.82 11.58
CA GLY A 135 7.72 -14.23 11.36
C GLY A 135 7.16 -15.22 12.37
N VAL A 136 6.22 -14.83 13.21
CA VAL A 136 5.66 -15.73 14.23
C VAL A 136 4.13 -15.70 14.17
N GLU A 137 3.55 -14.54 14.41
CA GLU A 137 2.11 -14.38 14.42
C GLU A 137 1.61 -13.74 13.13
N ALA A 138 0.40 -14.13 12.73
CA ALA A 138 -0.27 -13.46 11.63
C ALA A 138 -0.72 -12.07 12.10
N PHE A 139 -0.41 -11.07 11.28
CA PHE A 139 -0.71 -9.67 11.49
C PHE A 139 -1.73 -9.21 10.46
N PHE A 140 -2.68 -8.40 10.91
CA PHE A 140 -3.69 -7.76 10.08
C PHE A 140 -3.55 -6.26 10.17
N ALA A 141 -3.56 -5.58 9.02
CA ALA A 141 -3.56 -4.12 8.97
C ALA A 141 -4.59 -3.60 7.96
N PRO A 142 -5.59 -2.83 8.40
CA PRO A 142 -6.48 -2.13 7.49
C PRO A 142 -5.76 -0.93 6.87
N GLY A 143 -6.18 -0.56 5.68
CA GLY A 143 -5.69 0.61 4.96
C GLY A 143 -6.50 0.85 3.70
N LYS A 144 -5.87 1.48 2.72
CA LYS A 144 -6.43 1.75 1.40
C LYS A 144 -5.36 1.53 0.33
N VAL A 145 -5.79 1.27 -0.90
CA VAL A 145 -4.92 1.44 -2.07
C VAL A 145 -4.62 2.92 -2.21
N ALA A 146 -3.36 3.31 -2.04
CA ALA A 146 -2.94 4.71 -2.13
C ALA A 146 -2.86 5.12 -3.60
N THR A 147 -2.08 4.37 -4.38
CA THR A 147 -1.98 4.58 -5.82
C THR A 147 -1.62 3.29 -6.54
N ILE A 148 -1.67 3.33 -7.87
CA ILE A 148 -1.40 2.21 -8.76
C ILE A 148 -0.39 2.71 -9.79
N HIS A 149 0.80 2.12 -9.81
CA HIS A 149 1.87 2.46 -10.75
C HIS A 149 1.81 1.55 -11.96
N PRO A 150 1.40 2.01 -13.15
CA PRO A 150 1.41 1.17 -14.35
C PRO A 150 2.84 0.72 -14.68
N LEU A 151 3.02 -0.57 -14.98
CA LEU A 151 4.34 -1.12 -15.30
C LEU A 151 4.21 -2.36 -16.19
N ASP A 152 4.86 -2.36 -17.36
CA ASP A 152 4.98 -3.50 -18.28
C ASP A 152 3.67 -4.26 -18.56
N GLY A 153 2.58 -3.52 -18.80
CA GLY A 153 1.25 -4.10 -19.05
C GLY A 153 0.63 -4.78 -17.82
N SER A 154 1.08 -4.42 -16.63
CA SER A 154 0.52 -4.75 -15.31
C SER A 154 0.55 -3.45 -14.47
N ALA A 155 0.64 -3.58 -13.15
CA ALA A 155 0.85 -2.48 -12.24
C ALA A 155 1.71 -2.89 -11.04
N VAL A 156 2.08 -1.93 -10.21
CA VAL A 156 2.50 -2.12 -8.81
C VAL A 156 1.52 -1.35 -7.94
N ILE A 157 0.99 -1.99 -6.90
CA ILE A 157 0.00 -1.39 -6.00
C ILE A 157 0.75 -0.77 -4.83
N GLU A 158 0.58 0.53 -4.61
CA GLU A 158 0.98 1.19 -3.38
C GLU A 158 -0.19 1.22 -2.41
N THR A 159 0.05 0.91 -1.14
CA THR A 159 -0.99 0.82 -0.11
C THR A 159 -0.55 1.44 1.20
N SER A 160 -1.53 1.91 1.98
CA SER A 160 -1.33 2.29 3.39
C SER A 160 -1.55 1.13 4.37
N SER A 161 -1.96 -0.06 3.88
CA SER A 161 -2.06 -1.29 4.68
C SER A 161 -0.67 -1.78 5.06
N GLY A 162 -0.14 -1.27 6.16
CA GLY A 162 1.26 -1.44 6.53
C GLY A 162 1.65 -2.84 7.00
N PHE A 163 2.90 -3.22 6.74
CA PHE A 163 3.50 -4.47 7.20
C PHE A 163 4.98 -4.28 7.56
N ALA A 164 5.51 -5.18 8.38
CA ALA A 164 6.92 -5.17 8.78
C ALA A 164 7.70 -6.30 8.10
N LEU A 165 9.01 -6.39 8.35
CA LEU A 165 9.83 -7.51 7.89
C LEU A 165 9.17 -8.86 8.26
N GLY A 166 9.10 -9.79 7.31
CA GLY A 166 8.34 -11.05 7.42
C GLY A 166 6.94 -10.99 6.79
N GLY A 167 6.39 -9.79 6.57
CA GLY A 167 5.14 -9.57 5.84
C GLY A 167 5.27 -9.78 4.32
N SER A 168 6.48 -9.85 3.78
CA SER A 168 6.74 -10.17 2.37
C SER A 168 6.15 -11.52 1.99
N GLY A 169 5.42 -11.57 0.88
CA GLY A 169 4.65 -12.71 0.38
C GLY A 169 3.23 -12.80 0.95
N GLY A 170 2.84 -11.85 1.81
CA GLY A 170 1.51 -11.76 2.39
C GLY A 170 0.49 -11.28 1.37
N GLY A 171 -0.78 -11.30 1.75
CA GLY A 171 -1.87 -10.89 0.87
C GLY A 171 -2.38 -9.49 1.20
N LEU A 172 -2.63 -8.72 0.14
CA LEU A 172 -3.44 -7.51 0.19
C LEU A 172 -4.84 -7.85 -0.35
N PHE A 173 -5.89 -7.62 0.43
CA PHE A 173 -7.26 -8.05 0.13
C PHE A 173 -8.25 -6.88 0.09
N ASP A 174 -9.33 -7.01 -0.68
CA ASP A 174 -10.49 -6.10 -0.58
C ASP A 174 -11.49 -6.54 0.50
N THR A 175 -12.59 -5.78 0.58
CA THR A 175 -13.72 -5.98 1.50
C THR A 175 -14.48 -7.29 1.27
N GLU A 176 -14.33 -7.92 0.10
CA GLU A 176 -14.92 -9.23 -0.21
C GLU A 176 -13.93 -10.39 0.02
N GLY A 177 -12.70 -10.09 0.46
CA GLY A 177 -11.65 -11.07 0.69
C GLY A 177 -11.01 -11.59 -0.60
N ARG A 178 -11.12 -10.85 -1.71
CA ARG A 178 -10.40 -11.14 -2.95
C ARG A 178 -9.00 -10.55 -2.88
N LEU A 179 -8.03 -11.29 -3.39
CA LEU A 179 -6.62 -10.93 -3.37
C LEU A 179 -6.33 -9.88 -4.45
N LEU A 180 -5.89 -8.70 -4.01
CA LEU A 180 -5.47 -7.57 -4.84
C LEU A 180 -4.01 -7.72 -5.27
N GLY A 181 -3.16 -8.11 -4.33
CA GLY A 181 -1.73 -8.23 -4.58
C GLY A 181 -0.97 -8.97 -3.49
N ILE A 182 0.30 -9.26 -3.78
CA ILE A 182 1.26 -9.91 -2.90
C ILE A 182 2.20 -8.85 -2.35
N THR A 183 2.16 -8.60 -1.04
CA THR A 183 3.01 -7.60 -0.40
C THR A 183 4.47 -7.96 -0.56
N THR A 184 5.28 -7.04 -1.06
CA THR A 184 6.63 -7.36 -1.56
C THR A 184 7.71 -6.57 -0.83
N PHE A 185 7.68 -5.24 -0.97
CA PHE A 185 8.70 -4.35 -0.42
C PHE A 185 8.06 -3.09 0.18
N LEU A 186 8.87 -2.34 0.91
CA LEU A 186 8.51 -1.06 1.52
C LEU A 186 9.54 -0.01 1.15
N SER A 187 9.12 1.23 0.97
CA SER A 187 10.05 2.36 0.80
C SER A 187 10.78 2.63 2.13
N SER A 188 12.03 3.07 2.07
CA SER A 188 12.83 3.35 3.27
C SER A 188 12.29 4.55 4.05
N GLY A 189 12.17 4.42 5.38
CA GLY A 189 11.75 5.49 6.29
C GLY A 189 10.39 5.21 6.98
N HIS A 190 10.15 5.83 8.15
CA HIS A 190 8.92 5.64 8.95
C HIS A 190 7.64 6.19 8.29
N SER A 191 7.76 6.80 7.11
CA SER A 191 6.68 7.38 6.30
C SER A 191 6.67 6.83 4.87
N GLY A 192 7.34 5.71 4.61
CA GLY A 192 7.45 5.10 3.28
C GLY A 192 6.18 4.34 2.86
N GLY A 193 5.87 4.34 1.57
CA GLY A 193 4.80 3.54 0.98
C GLY A 193 5.07 2.02 1.06
N TYR A 194 4.00 1.24 1.14
CA TYR A 194 4.04 -0.22 1.09
C TYR A 194 3.62 -0.70 -0.29
N PHE A 195 4.32 -1.67 -0.85
CA PHE A 195 4.10 -2.09 -2.24
C PHE A 195 3.71 -3.55 -2.35
N ALA A 196 2.77 -3.83 -3.24
CA ALA A 196 2.30 -5.16 -3.56
C ALA A 196 2.29 -5.39 -5.08
N MET A 197 2.72 -6.58 -5.48
CA MET A 197 2.65 -7.04 -6.88
C MET A 197 1.24 -7.57 -7.16
N PRO A 198 0.60 -7.22 -8.28
CA PRO A 198 -0.79 -7.58 -8.52
C PRO A 198 -1.03 -9.09 -8.54
N ALA A 199 -2.12 -9.51 -7.91
CA ALA A 199 -2.46 -10.92 -7.75
C ALA A 199 -2.69 -11.62 -9.10
N GLU A 200 -3.16 -10.88 -10.12
CA GLU A 200 -3.35 -11.42 -11.47
C GLU A 200 -2.06 -11.93 -12.13
N LEU A 201 -0.88 -11.47 -11.68
CA LEU A 201 0.39 -11.96 -12.19
C LEU A 201 0.60 -13.45 -11.88
N VAL A 202 -0.09 -14.01 -10.89
CA VAL A 202 -0.10 -15.47 -10.60
C VAL A 202 -0.44 -16.27 -11.86
N GLU A 203 -1.37 -15.81 -12.69
CA GLU A 203 -1.73 -16.50 -13.94
C GLU A 203 -0.63 -16.45 -14.99
N ARG A 204 0.25 -15.43 -14.95
CA ARG A 204 1.47 -15.38 -15.78
C ARG A 204 2.51 -16.34 -15.23
N VAL A 205 2.74 -16.34 -13.92
CA VAL A 205 3.69 -17.24 -13.23
C VAL A 205 3.34 -18.70 -13.46
N ARG A 206 2.05 -19.07 -13.46
CA ARG A 206 1.58 -20.44 -13.75
C ARG A 206 2.05 -20.98 -15.10
N LYS A 207 2.28 -20.12 -16.09
CA LYS A 207 2.73 -20.50 -17.44
C LYS A 207 4.24 -20.73 -17.52
N LEU A 208 4.99 -20.34 -16.49
CA LEU A 208 6.44 -20.54 -16.43
C LEU A 208 6.79 -22.02 -16.19
N PRO A 209 7.98 -22.47 -16.61
CA PRO A 209 8.46 -23.81 -16.30
C PRO A 209 8.56 -24.01 -14.78
N GLU A 210 8.14 -25.19 -14.33
CA GLU A 210 8.36 -25.62 -12.95
C GLU A 210 9.76 -26.21 -12.82
N SER A 211 10.41 -25.93 -11.69
CA SER A 211 11.67 -26.54 -11.28
C SER A 211 11.56 -27.10 -9.87
N ASP A 212 12.48 -27.98 -9.50
CA ASP A 212 12.65 -28.39 -8.10
C ASP A 212 13.04 -27.18 -7.21
N VAL A 213 12.87 -27.36 -5.91
CA VAL A 213 13.32 -26.39 -4.90
C VAL A 213 14.85 -26.38 -4.87
N ALA A 214 15.43 -25.29 -5.34
CA ALA A 214 16.86 -25.03 -5.34
C ALA A 214 17.11 -23.51 -5.36
N PRO A 215 18.32 -23.05 -4.98
CA PRO A 215 18.69 -21.66 -5.13
C PRO A 215 18.65 -21.22 -6.60
N PHE A 216 18.29 -19.96 -6.83
CA PHE A 216 18.24 -19.37 -8.17
C PHE A 216 18.76 -17.93 -8.16
N GLU A 217 19.11 -17.45 -9.34
CA GLU A 217 19.64 -16.10 -9.57
C GLU A 217 18.57 -15.15 -10.10
N GLY A 218 18.84 -13.85 -9.97
CA GLY A 218 17.99 -12.78 -10.49
C GLY A 218 17.50 -11.83 -9.39
N LEU A 219 17.29 -10.59 -9.81
CA LEU A 219 16.91 -9.48 -8.93
C LEU A 219 15.47 -9.05 -9.20
N ALA A 220 14.73 -8.84 -8.12
CA ALA A 220 13.44 -8.16 -8.14
C ALA A 220 13.59 -6.74 -8.70
N LEU A 221 12.50 -6.19 -9.25
CA LEU A 221 12.48 -4.83 -9.79
C LEU A 221 13.04 -3.77 -8.82
N TRP A 222 12.83 -3.96 -7.50
CA TRP A 222 13.25 -3.04 -6.44
C TRP A 222 14.69 -3.27 -5.94
N GLU A 223 15.31 -4.41 -6.29
CA GLU A 223 16.71 -4.74 -5.96
C GLU A 223 17.69 -4.33 -7.07
N ARG A 224 17.17 -4.02 -8.26
CA ARG A 224 17.98 -3.63 -9.41
C ARG A 224 18.75 -2.33 -9.12
N PRO A 225 19.89 -2.10 -9.80
CA PRO A 225 20.56 -0.79 -9.77
C PRO A 225 19.58 0.32 -10.13
N GLU A 226 19.73 1.50 -9.52
CA GLU A 226 18.77 2.61 -9.61
C GLU A 226 18.37 2.97 -11.04
N ALA A 227 19.33 2.99 -11.98
CA ALA A 227 19.08 3.30 -13.39
C ALA A 227 18.15 2.30 -14.11
N ALA A 228 18.01 1.09 -13.57
CA ALA A 228 17.16 0.02 -14.11
C ALA A 228 15.86 -0.17 -13.30
N GLN A 229 15.63 0.64 -12.27
CA GLN A 229 14.38 0.65 -11.51
C GLN A 229 13.33 1.50 -12.24
N PRO A 230 12.04 1.18 -12.10
CA PRO A 230 10.96 1.99 -12.65
C PRO A 230 10.97 3.40 -12.06
N TRP A 231 10.44 4.37 -12.83
CA TRP A 231 10.45 5.78 -12.47
C TRP A 231 9.88 6.07 -11.08
N PHE A 232 8.72 5.50 -10.73
CA PHE A 232 8.09 5.73 -9.44
C PHE A 232 8.99 5.35 -8.26
N LEU A 233 9.78 4.27 -8.37
CA LEU A 233 10.70 3.88 -7.30
C LEU A 233 11.88 4.82 -7.16
N ARG A 234 12.41 5.30 -8.30
CA ARG A 234 13.50 6.27 -8.29
C ARG A 234 13.04 7.60 -7.68
N VAL A 235 11.83 8.05 -8.00
CA VAL A 235 11.20 9.24 -7.40
C VAL A 235 10.96 9.02 -5.90
N ALA A 236 10.35 7.90 -5.51
CA ALA A 236 10.09 7.58 -4.10
C ALA A 236 11.37 7.52 -3.27
N ARG A 237 12.47 7.00 -3.83
CA ARG A 237 13.79 6.94 -3.18
C ARG A 237 14.35 8.34 -2.93
N LEU A 238 14.28 9.25 -3.92
CA LEU A 238 14.70 10.64 -3.74
C LEU A 238 13.85 11.35 -2.68
N GLY A 239 12.54 11.09 -2.66
CA GLY A 239 11.63 11.60 -1.62
C GLY A 239 11.97 11.09 -0.22
N ALA A 240 12.30 9.80 -0.06
CA ALA A 240 12.75 9.23 1.22
C ALA A 240 14.04 9.88 1.74
N LEU A 241 14.88 10.42 0.84
CA LEU A 241 16.09 11.17 1.17
C LEU A 241 15.84 12.68 1.31
N ALA A 242 14.59 13.13 1.25
CA ALA A 242 14.18 14.54 1.23
C ALA A 242 14.86 15.38 0.14
N ARG A 243 15.32 14.75 -0.96
CA ARG A 243 15.92 15.41 -2.12
C ARG A 243 14.82 15.87 -3.08
N TRP A 244 13.97 16.77 -2.61
CA TRP A 244 12.73 17.15 -3.31
C TRP A 244 12.97 17.80 -4.66
N HIS A 245 14.03 18.59 -4.80
CA HIS A 245 14.43 19.19 -6.07
C HIS A 245 14.76 18.12 -7.13
N ASP A 246 15.66 17.19 -6.79
CA ASP A 246 16.03 16.09 -7.69
C ASP A 246 14.83 15.18 -8.01
N ALA A 247 13.95 14.96 -7.02
CA ALA A 247 12.74 14.17 -7.19
C ALA A 247 11.76 14.83 -8.18
N ALA A 248 11.60 16.15 -8.08
CA ALA A 248 10.76 16.94 -8.99
C ALA A 248 11.32 16.95 -10.41
N ASP A 249 12.63 17.15 -10.58
CA ASP A 249 13.28 17.11 -11.89
C ASP A 249 13.14 15.72 -12.54
N LEU A 250 13.31 14.65 -11.74
CA LEU A 250 13.14 13.29 -12.22
C LEU A 250 11.68 13.00 -12.62
N ALA A 251 10.72 13.43 -11.81
CA ALA A 251 9.30 13.25 -12.10
C ALA A 251 8.87 14.06 -13.34
N LEU A 252 9.38 15.28 -13.52
CA LEU A 252 9.18 16.09 -14.74
C LEU A 252 9.87 15.50 -15.98
N ALA A 253 10.96 14.75 -15.82
CA ALA A 253 11.52 13.97 -16.92
C ALA A 253 10.58 12.81 -17.29
N TRP A 254 10.04 12.12 -16.28
CA TRP A 254 9.07 11.04 -16.50
C TRP A 254 7.82 11.51 -17.23
N THR A 255 7.25 12.67 -16.88
CA THR A 255 6.07 13.21 -17.60
C THR A 255 6.34 13.54 -19.07
N ARG A 256 7.59 13.82 -19.45
CA ARG A 256 7.98 14.07 -20.84
C ARG A 256 8.12 12.79 -21.65
N GLU A 257 8.63 11.72 -21.04
CA GLU A 257 8.73 10.40 -21.65
C GLU A 257 7.36 9.71 -21.76
N GLU A 258 6.51 9.90 -20.74
CA GLU A 258 5.19 9.26 -20.63
C GLU A 258 4.08 10.30 -20.39
N PRO A 259 3.72 11.12 -21.40
CA PRO A 259 2.80 12.26 -21.24
C PRO A 259 1.34 11.88 -20.94
N ASP A 260 0.96 10.63 -21.17
CA ASP A 260 -0.37 10.08 -20.87
C ASP A 260 -0.39 9.19 -19.61
N ASN A 261 0.72 9.15 -18.86
CA ASN A 261 0.78 8.44 -17.58
C ASN A 261 0.32 9.36 -16.43
N ALA A 262 -0.86 9.09 -15.88
CA ALA A 262 -1.41 9.85 -14.76
C ALA A 262 -0.50 9.87 -13.52
N ASP A 263 0.19 8.75 -13.25
CA ASP A 263 1.07 8.61 -12.09
C ASP A 263 2.34 9.47 -12.26
N ALA A 264 2.91 9.56 -13.46
CA ALA A 264 4.02 10.48 -13.73
C ALA A 264 3.67 11.93 -13.35
N TRP A 265 2.49 12.38 -13.77
CA TRP A 265 1.98 13.73 -13.47
C TRP A 265 1.63 13.90 -11.99
N HIS A 266 1.10 12.86 -11.35
CA HIS A 266 0.83 12.84 -9.92
C HIS A 266 2.12 12.99 -9.11
N GLN A 267 3.15 12.19 -9.40
CA GLN A 267 4.45 12.25 -8.74
C GLN A 267 5.16 13.59 -8.96
N ALA A 268 5.07 14.16 -10.17
CA ALA A 268 5.59 15.51 -10.45
C ALA A 268 4.88 16.56 -9.59
N GLY A 269 3.55 16.51 -9.52
CA GLY A 269 2.76 17.36 -8.65
C GLY A 269 3.13 17.25 -7.17
N ALA A 270 3.23 16.02 -6.66
CA ALA A 270 3.58 15.74 -5.27
C ALA A 270 4.97 16.27 -4.90
N THR A 271 5.98 15.98 -5.74
CA THR A 271 7.37 16.40 -5.50
C THR A 271 7.55 17.91 -5.63
N LEU A 272 6.97 18.54 -6.65
CA LEU A 272 6.97 20.01 -6.81
C LEU A 272 6.30 20.71 -5.62
N SER A 273 5.20 20.16 -5.10
CA SER A 273 4.53 20.72 -3.93
C SER A 273 5.41 20.61 -2.68
N ARG A 274 6.15 19.52 -2.49
CA ARG A 274 7.12 19.36 -1.39
C ARG A 274 8.33 20.29 -1.51
N GLU A 275 8.72 20.62 -2.73
CA GLU A 275 9.77 21.61 -3.02
C GLU A 275 9.31 23.07 -2.80
N GLY A 276 7.99 23.31 -2.72
CA GLY A 276 7.40 24.65 -2.58
C GLY A 276 7.03 25.33 -3.91
N ARG A 277 7.18 24.64 -5.05
CA ARG A 277 6.83 25.12 -6.40
C ARG A 277 5.34 24.92 -6.68
N HIS A 278 4.48 25.50 -5.84
CA HIS A 278 3.04 25.21 -5.82
C HIS A 278 2.32 25.50 -7.15
N GLY A 279 2.70 26.53 -7.91
CA GLY A 279 2.09 26.84 -9.21
C GLY A 279 2.36 25.77 -10.27
N GLU A 280 3.59 25.25 -10.32
CA GLU A 280 3.96 24.13 -11.20
C GLU A 280 3.32 22.83 -10.73
N ALA A 281 3.27 22.61 -9.40
CA ALA A 281 2.58 21.47 -8.81
C ALA A 281 1.10 21.42 -9.22
N ILE A 282 0.37 22.54 -9.12
CA ILE A 282 -1.03 22.64 -9.55
C ILE A 282 -1.16 22.30 -11.04
N SER A 283 -0.25 22.78 -11.88
CA SER A 283 -0.28 22.51 -13.32
C SER A 283 -0.10 21.01 -13.62
N ALA A 284 0.86 20.36 -12.96
CA ALA A 284 1.07 18.91 -13.05
C ALA A 284 -0.13 18.11 -12.52
N LEU A 285 -0.67 18.49 -11.34
CA LEU A 285 -1.80 17.81 -10.72
C LEU A 285 -3.10 17.95 -11.53
N ARG A 286 -3.34 19.11 -12.15
CA ARG A 286 -4.47 19.29 -13.09
C ARG A 286 -4.35 18.32 -14.27
N ARG A 287 -3.16 18.15 -14.84
CA ARG A 287 -2.94 17.16 -15.90
C ARG A 287 -3.15 15.72 -15.41
N ALA A 288 -2.70 15.42 -14.19
CA ALA A 288 -2.93 14.12 -13.55
C ALA A 288 -4.44 13.85 -13.35
N LEU A 289 -5.23 14.84 -12.92
CA LEU A 289 -6.69 14.74 -12.76
C LEU A 289 -7.44 14.55 -14.09
N VAL A 290 -6.93 15.12 -15.19
CA VAL A 290 -7.50 14.87 -16.52
C VAL A 290 -7.34 13.41 -16.92
N LEU A 291 -6.19 12.80 -16.60
CA LEU A 291 -5.87 11.41 -16.94
C LEU A 291 -6.51 10.41 -15.95
N SER A 292 -6.66 10.78 -14.69
CA SER A 292 -7.29 9.96 -13.65
C SER A 292 -8.32 10.76 -12.84
N PRO A 293 -9.52 11.03 -13.41
CA PRO A 293 -10.56 11.80 -12.74
C PRO A 293 -11.00 11.12 -11.44
N GLY A 294 -11.12 11.91 -10.37
CA GLY A 294 -11.62 11.41 -9.08
C GLY A 294 -10.58 10.67 -8.22
N HIS A 295 -9.31 10.59 -8.61
CA HIS A 295 -8.27 9.98 -7.77
C HIS A 295 -8.11 10.76 -6.45
N PRO A 296 -8.34 10.12 -5.28
CA PRO A 296 -8.36 10.83 -4.00
C PRO A 296 -7.06 11.57 -3.67
N ASP A 297 -5.91 10.90 -3.80
CA ASP A 297 -4.62 11.53 -3.45
C ASP A 297 -4.27 12.70 -4.37
N ILE A 298 -4.55 12.61 -5.68
CA ILE A 298 -4.35 13.72 -6.61
C ILE A 298 -5.26 14.89 -6.24
N LEU A 299 -6.54 14.63 -5.91
CA LEU A 299 -7.47 15.68 -5.45
C LEU A 299 -6.98 16.32 -4.15
N PHE A 300 -6.53 15.52 -3.18
CA PHE A 300 -5.99 16.01 -1.91
C PHE A 300 -4.75 16.88 -2.12
N LEU A 301 -3.78 16.42 -2.90
CA LEU A 301 -2.57 17.19 -3.18
C LEU A 301 -2.86 18.46 -3.98
N THR A 302 -3.82 18.41 -4.91
CA THR A 302 -4.27 19.61 -5.64
C THR A 302 -4.83 20.63 -4.66
N ALA A 303 -5.63 20.16 -3.71
CA ALA A 303 -6.23 20.98 -2.68
C ALA A 303 -5.17 21.63 -1.77
N VAL A 304 -4.19 20.84 -1.31
CA VAL A 304 -3.05 21.34 -0.53
C VAL A 304 -2.28 22.40 -1.32
N ALA A 305 -1.94 22.13 -2.58
CA ALA A 305 -1.19 23.09 -3.40
C ALA A 305 -1.97 24.39 -3.65
N LEU A 306 -3.29 24.33 -3.92
CA LEU A 306 -4.15 25.50 -4.11
C LEU A 306 -4.30 26.33 -2.82
N SER A 307 -4.20 25.70 -1.64
CA SER A 307 -4.24 26.42 -0.37
C SER A 307 -3.07 27.41 -0.20
N HIS A 308 -1.93 27.12 -0.85
CA HIS A 308 -0.75 27.97 -0.83
C HIS A 308 -0.79 29.10 -1.87
N THR A 309 -1.60 29.00 -2.92
CA THR A 309 -1.69 30.02 -4.00
C THR A 309 -2.88 30.99 -3.85
N GLY A 310 -3.81 30.72 -2.94
CA GLY A 310 -4.99 31.57 -2.69
C GLY A 310 -6.12 31.39 -3.71
N GLU A 311 -6.09 30.33 -4.53
CA GLU A 311 -7.11 30.00 -5.53
C GLU A 311 -8.37 29.38 -4.88
N HIS A 312 -9.01 30.12 -3.96
CA HIS A 312 -10.08 29.62 -3.09
C HIS A 312 -11.28 29.00 -3.81
N ARG A 313 -11.65 29.53 -4.99
CA ARG A 313 -12.81 29.03 -5.74
C ARG A 313 -12.58 27.64 -6.31
N GLU A 314 -11.39 27.39 -6.86
CA GLU A 314 -11.05 26.08 -7.40
C GLU A 314 -10.80 25.09 -6.27
N MET A 315 -10.14 25.52 -5.20
CA MET A 315 -9.94 24.74 -3.99
C MET A 315 -11.28 24.20 -3.45
N ALA A 316 -12.30 25.05 -3.36
CA ALA A 316 -13.64 24.63 -2.92
C ALA A 316 -14.28 23.58 -3.85
N ASN A 317 -14.00 23.61 -5.16
CA ASN A 317 -14.49 22.60 -6.10
C ASN A 317 -13.75 21.27 -5.92
N ILE A 318 -12.42 21.31 -5.84
CA ILE A 318 -11.58 20.13 -5.62
C ILE A 318 -11.93 19.45 -4.29
N ARG A 319 -12.16 20.23 -3.23
CA ARG A 319 -12.59 19.70 -1.93
C ARG A 319 -13.93 18.96 -1.99
N LYS A 320 -14.89 19.44 -2.79
CA LYS A 320 -16.17 18.72 -3.00
C LYS A 320 -15.96 17.41 -3.73
N GLN A 321 -15.10 17.40 -4.76
CA GLN A 321 -14.76 16.17 -5.48
C GLN A 321 -14.06 15.17 -4.55
N LEU A 322 -13.12 15.65 -3.72
CA LEU A 322 -12.44 14.82 -2.73
C LEU A 322 -13.42 14.22 -1.73
N ALA A 323 -14.37 15.01 -1.20
CA ALA A 323 -15.38 14.49 -0.27
C ALA A 323 -16.27 13.40 -0.90
N HIS A 324 -16.51 13.45 -2.21
CA HIS A 324 -17.22 12.40 -2.92
C HIS A 324 -16.36 11.15 -3.14
N ALA A 325 -15.07 11.32 -3.41
CA ALA A 325 -14.14 10.23 -3.70
C ALA A 325 -13.62 9.52 -2.42
N ASP A 326 -13.27 10.29 -1.39
CA ASP A 326 -12.79 9.83 -0.09
C ASP A 326 -13.14 10.84 1.02
N ALA A 327 -14.20 10.54 1.77
CA ALA A 327 -14.68 11.40 2.85
C ALA A 327 -13.70 11.49 4.05
N ASP A 328 -12.85 10.49 4.26
CA ASP A 328 -11.86 10.53 5.35
C ASP A 328 -10.73 11.47 4.99
N LEU A 329 -10.25 11.39 3.75
CA LEU A 329 -9.19 12.25 3.26
C LEU A 329 -9.65 13.70 3.16
N ALA A 330 -10.92 13.93 2.79
CA ALA A 330 -11.52 15.26 2.85
C ALA A 330 -11.55 15.85 4.27
N ARG A 331 -11.87 15.04 5.29
CA ARG A 331 -11.82 15.49 6.70
C ARG A 331 -10.39 15.84 7.14
N ARG A 332 -9.40 15.03 6.76
CA ARG A 332 -7.98 15.32 7.05
C ARG A 332 -7.51 16.63 6.45
N LEU A 333 -7.92 16.92 5.21
CA LEU A 333 -7.61 18.19 4.55
C LEU A 333 -8.14 19.39 5.34
N ASP A 334 -9.33 19.25 5.93
CA ASP A 334 -9.96 20.31 6.72
C ASP A 334 -9.16 20.59 7.98
N ASP A 335 -8.68 19.56 8.66
CA ASP A 335 -7.84 19.71 9.85
C ASP A 335 -6.50 20.41 9.52
N GLU A 336 -5.84 20.02 8.42
CA GLU A 336 -4.56 20.61 7.99
C GLU A 336 -4.72 22.09 7.58
N THR A 337 -5.79 22.43 6.85
CA THR A 337 -6.03 23.80 6.39
C THR A 337 -6.52 24.74 7.50
N VAL A 338 -7.25 24.22 8.50
CA VAL A 338 -7.67 24.99 9.68
C VAL A 338 -6.47 25.36 10.55
N CYS A 339 -5.52 24.45 10.78
CA CYS A 339 -4.29 24.74 11.52
C CYS A 339 -3.38 25.78 10.83
N SER A 340 -3.38 25.83 9.48
CA SER A 340 -2.61 26.87 8.77
C SER A 340 -3.23 28.27 8.84
N SER A 341 -4.54 28.38 9.14
CA SER A 341 -5.27 29.67 9.15
C SER A 341 -5.45 30.27 10.55
N ARG A 342 -5.28 29.47 11.60
CA ARG A 342 -5.19 29.90 12.99
C ARG A 342 -3.81 29.52 13.48
N VAL A 343 -2.93 30.49 13.71
CA VAL A 343 -1.61 30.29 14.32
C VAL A 343 -1.76 29.34 15.51
N CYS A 344 -1.27 28.11 15.37
CA CYS A 344 -1.10 27.15 16.46
C CYS A 344 0.20 27.43 17.20
#